data_AF-A0A9P6DNM0-F1
#
_entry.id   AF-A0A9P6DNM0-F1
#
_cell.length_a   1.000
_cell.length_b   1.000
_cell.length_c   1.000
_cell.angle_alpha   90.00
_cell.angle_beta   90.00
_cell.angle_gamma   90.00
#
_symmetry.space_group_name_H-M   'P 1'
#
loop_
_entity.id
_entity.type
_entity.pdbx_description
1 polymer ?
#
loop_
_entity_poly.entity_id
_entity_poly.type
_entity_poly.pdbx_seq_one_letter_code
_entity_poly.pdbx_strand_id
1 'polypeptide(L)'
;MDVDAAPHESGAPTEQASLSQHAPQGGLSPSLAYKPSTPPPTGYPPVHGWDEATLFSNLHDDTRAIWDAYAGPKIIAVIPVLPHGVSLLPTSPPWMRLCSLTNATWSCDAISFFAIPYKPDISTFVGTVMNLIGYDSSDRTEVTKLVQDKLCEPGPARSLLMDLAPGNDPLVRSTIDSIEACPLELLGVGGVPQRAWNIYATPPFSDLTYHYRWREAFSNCTFPTAFNGTGTVRRLARFSCLGCKSVDHPSGLCPYSSIQGWKGTPLAAPSRATTAVVNINDATTSFNSLPRGTSRGRGHGRGGRGSRPPT
;
A
#
# COMPACT_ATOMS: atom_id res chain seq x y z
N MET A 1 -41.25 61.64 33.72
CA MET A 1 -41.28 62.08 35.12
C MET A 1 -40.10 61.44 35.81
N ASP A 2 -39.09 62.26 36.12
CA ASP A 2 -38.19 62.08 37.27
C ASP A 2 -39.00 61.64 38.51
N VAL A 3 -38.49 60.94 39.52
CA VAL A 3 -37.37 61.35 40.38
C VAL A 3 -36.88 60.17 41.23
N ASP A 4 -35.55 60.10 41.38
CA ASP A 4 -34.76 59.97 42.62
C ASP A 4 -34.86 58.81 43.65
N ALA A 5 -33.63 58.38 43.98
CA ALA A 5 -33.02 58.21 45.30
C ALA A 5 -32.90 56.81 45.97
N ALA A 6 -31.63 56.49 46.28
CA ALA A 6 -31.03 55.36 47.00
C ALA A 6 -31.27 55.42 48.54
N PRO A 7 -30.47 54.79 49.45
CA PRO A 7 -29.50 53.68 49.39
C PRO A 7 -29.67 52.63 50.53
N HIS A 8 -28.91 51.52 50.54
CA HIS A 8 -28.14 51.08 51.74
C HIS A 8 -27.24 49.86 51.49
N GLU A 9 -26.01 49.98 51.99
CA GLU A 9 -24.94 48.99 52.08
C GLU A 9 -25.23 47.89 53.12
N SER A 10 -24.69 46.67 52.93
CA SER A 10 -23.92 45.96 53.97
C SER A 10 -23.36 44.60 53.51
N GLY A 11 -22.05 44.41 53.69
CA GLY A 11 -21.52 43.16 54.26
C GLY A 11 -21.00 42.06 53.34
N ALA A 12 -19.67 42.00 53.18
CA ALA A 12 -18.92 40.82 52.74
C ALA A 12 -18.92 39.72 53.83
N PRO A 13 -18.51 38.45 53.56
CA PRO A 13 -17.08 38.18 53.38
C PRO A 13 -16.69 37.18 52.27
N THR A 14 -15.52 37.49 51.74
CA THR A 14 -14.52 36.71 51.00
C THR A 14 -14.41 35.24 51.40
N GLU A 15 -14.59 34.33 50.43
CA GLU A 15 -14.16 32.93 50.52
C GLU A 15 -13.01 32.70 49.52
N GLN A 16 -11.80 32.52 50.06
CA GLN A 16 -10.60 32.18 49.32
C GLN A 16 -10.62 30.68 49.00
N ALA A 17 -10.85 30.32 47.73
CA ALA A 17 -10.60 28.97 47.25
C ALA A 17 -9.11 28.82 46.89
N SER A 18 -8.37 28.12 47.77
CA SER A 18 -6.98 27.69 47.54
C SER A 18 -6.90 26.70 46.37
N LEU A 19 -6.33 27.15 45.24
CA LEU A 19 -5.89 26.29 44.15
C LEU A 19 -4.63 25.52 44.59
N SER A 20 -4.83 24.27 44.97
CA SER A 20 -3.77 23.30 45.23
C SER A 20 -3.05 22.96 43.93
N GLN A 21 -1.76 23.32 43.84
CA GLN A 21 -0.87 22.97 42.74
C GLN A 21 -0.44 21.50 42.88
N HIS A 22 -1.07 20.59 42.13
CA HIS A 22 -0.52 19.26 41.91
C HIS A 22 0.43 19.29 40.71
N ALA A 23 1.73 19.26 41.00
CA ALA A 23 2.77 18.99 40.02
C ALA A 23 2.77 17.50 39.65
N PRO A 24 2.70 17.11 38.36
CA PRO A 24 2.95 15.74 37.96
C PRO A 24 4.46 15.48 37.95
N GLN A 25 4.94 14.68 38.91
CA GLN A 25 6.27 14.08 38.85
C GLN A 25 6.28 12.97 37.79
N GLY A 26 6.61 13.34 36.56
CA GLY A 26 6.91 12.41 35.47
C GLY A 26 8.40 12.08 35.45
N GLY A 27 8.74 10.84 35.78
CA GLY A 27 10.11 10.31 35.65
C GLY A 27 10.58 10.37 34.20
N LEU A 28 11.72 11.02 33.97
CA LEU A 28 12.39 11.11 32.68
C LEU A 28 12.83 9.72 32.23
N SER A 29 12.28 9.26 31.10
CA SER A 29 12.85 8.15 30.36
C SER A 29 14.24 8.55 29.82
N PRO A 30 15.20 7.60 29.73
CA PRO A 30 16.53 7.91 29.22
C PRO A 30 16.42 8.39 27.77
N SER A 31 16.82 9.65 27.57
CA SER A 31 17.00 10.30 26.28
C SER A 31 17.77 9.39 25.32
N LEU A 32 17.09 8.90 24.28
CA LEU A 32 17.75 8.34 23.10
C LEU A 32 18.62 9.45 22.51
N ALA A 33 19.93 9.38 22.74
CA ALA A 33 20.89 10.30 22.16
C ALA A 33 20.76 10.26 20.63
N TYR A 34 20.19 11.33 20.07
CA TYR A 34 20.09 11.52 18.64
C TYR A 34 21.49 11.71 18.06
N LYS A 35 21.91 10.76 17.21
CA LYS A 35 23.07 10.95 16.34
C LYS A 35 22.63 11.84 15.18
N PRO A 36 23.24 13.02 14.97
CA PRO A 36 22.93 13.85 13.81
C PRO A 36 23.12 13.03 12.53
N SER A 37 22.12 13.08 11.65
CA SER A 37 22.17 12.41 10.36
C SER A 37 23.39 12.90 9.59
N THR A 38 24.25 11.98 9.17
CA THR A 38 25.24 12.29 8.15
C THR A 38 24.53 12.90 6.93
N PRO A 39 25.09 13.94 6.30
CA PRO A 39 24.51 14.47 5.06
C PRO A 39 24.37 13.32 4.07
N PRO A 40 23.30 13.33 3.25
CA PRO A 40 23.15 12.32 2.21
C PRO A 40 24.43 12.30 1.35
N PRO A 41 25.15 11.17 1.22
CA PRO A 41 26.20 11.05 0.22
C PRO A 41 25.72 11.54 -1.15
N THR A 42 26.58 12.29 -1.85
CA THR A 42 26.39 12.68 -3.25
C THR A 42 25.98 11.46 -4.09
N GLY A 43 24.83 11.53 -4.78
CA GLY A 43 24.35 10.46 -5.66
C GLY A 43 23.11 9.68 -5.21
N TYR A 44 22.25 10.21 -4.33
CA TYR A 44 20.93 9.60 -4.12
C TYR A 44 20.13 9.60 -5.43
N PRO A 45 19.37 8.54 -5.71
CA PRO A 45 18.43 8.58 -6.81
C PRO A 45 17.42 9.71 -6.54
N PRO A 46 17.05 10.51 -7.56
CA PRO A 46 15.92 11.43 -7.46
C PRO A 46 14.73 10.68 -6.87
N VAL A 47 13.94 11.35 -6.02
CA VAL A 47 12.68 10.80 -5.51
C VAL A 47 11.87 10.37 -6.75
N HIS A 48 11.85 9.06 -7.03
CA HIS A 48 11.39 8.42 -8.28
C HIS A 48 11.08 9.37 -9.43
N GLY A 49 12.12 9.74 -10.21
CA GLY A 49 11.96 10.48 -11.46
C GLY A 49 11.65 11.98 -11.31
N TRP A 50 11.60 12.54 -10.11
CA TRP A 50 11.43 13.96 -9.88
C TRP A 50 12.75 14.61 -9.50
N ASP A 51 13.18 15.61 -10.27
CA ASP A 51 14.25 16.53 -9.87
C ASP A 51 13.71 17.58 -8.90
N GLU A 52 14.61 18.39 -8.33
CA GLU A 52 14.23 19.47 -7.43
C GLU A 52 13.23 20.44 -8.10
N ALA A 53 13.47 20.81 -9.36
CA ALA A 53 12.56 21.69 -10.08
C ALA A 53 11.13 21.11 -10.15
N THR A 54 11.00 19.82 -10.48
CA THR A 54 9.70 19.11 -10.57
C THR A 54 9.03 19.02 -9.22
N LEU A 55 9.79 18.66 -8.19
CA LEU A 55 9.31 18.51 -6.82
C LEU A 55 8.75 19.83 -6.25
N PHE A 56 9.41 20.94 -6.56
CA PHE A 56 9.05 22.26 -6.05
C PHE A 56 8.21 23.10 -7.01
N SER A 57 7.97 22.64 -8.24
CA SER A 57 7.16 23.34 -9.26
C SER A 57 5.72 23.64 -8.81
N ASN A 58 5.20 22.86 -7.85
CA ASN A 58 3.85 23.01 -7.31
C ASN A 58 3.82 23.67 -5.93
N LEU A 59 4.97 24.12 -5.40
CA LEU A 59 5.08 24.81 -4.12
C LEU A 59 5.01 26.33 -4.36
N HIS A 60 4.15 27.01 -3.60
CA HIS A 60 4.12 28.49 -3.59
C HIS A 60 5.47 29.04 -3.12
N ASP A 61 5.89 30.19 -3.66
CA ASP A 61 7.21 30.79 -3.38
C ASP A 61 7.44 30.99 -1.86
N ASP A 62 6.42 31.46 -1.14
CA ASP A 62 6.48 31.63 0.32
C ASP A 62 6.74 30.30 1.04
N THR A 63 6.11 29.23 0.57
CA THR A 63 6.25 27.88 1.12
C THR A 63 7.65 27.34 0.85
N ARG A 64 8.18 27.60 -0.35
CA ARG A 64 9.56 27.27 -0.70
C ARG A 64 10.57 28.05 0.14
N ALA A 65 10.34 29.33 0.39
CA ALA A 65 11.20 30.15 1.24
C ALA A 65 11.25 29.63 2.70
N ILE A 66 10.10 29.23 3.26
CA ILE A 66 10.03 28.60 4.59
C ILE A 66 10.78 27.25 4.59
N TRP A 67 10.59 26.43 3.55
CA TRP A 67 11.30 25.17 3.40
C TRP A 67 12.81 25.39 3.38
N ASP A 68 13.32 26.33 2.59
CA ASP A 68 14.74 26.61 2.45
C ASP A 68 15.35 27.15 3.76
N ALA A 69 14.63 28.02 4.47
CA ALA A 69 15.06 28.62 5.74
C ALA A 69 15.11 27.63 6.92
N TYR A 70 14.38 26.50 6.86
CA TYR A 70 14.37 25.52 7.94
C TYR A 70 15.70 24.75 8.01
N ALA A 71 16.39 24.84 9.16
CA ALA A 71 17.69 24.21 9.39
C ALA A 71 17.61 22.74 9.85
N GLY A 72 16.42 22.26 10.22
CA GLY A 72 16.21 20.90 10.72
C GLY A 72 16.01 19.84 9.62
N PRO A 73 15.79 18.57 10.00
CA PRO A 73 15.48 17.50 9.07
C PRO A 73 14.21 17.79 8.28
N LYS A 74 14.29 17.76 6.95
CA LYS A 74 13.17 18.01 6.05
C LYS A 74 12.59 16.70 5.54
N ILE A 75 11.26 16.57 5.56
CA ILE A 75 10.56 15.38 5.07
C ILE A 75 9.55 15.81 4.01
N ILE A 76 9.54 15.09 2.90
CA ILE A 76 8.54 15.23 1.85
C ILE A 76 7.55 14.09 2.01
N ALA A 77 6.29 14.43 2.28
CA ALA A 77 5.20 13.47 2.31
C ALA A 77 4.41 13.59 1.01
N VAL A 78 4.39 12.53 0.23
CA VAL A 78 3.61 12.46 -1.01
C VAL A 78 2.25 11.85 -0.66
N ILE A 79 1.18 12.65 -0.75
CA ILE A 79 -0.18 12.18 -0.44
C ILE A 79 -0.94 11.99 -1.76
N PRO A 80 -1.41 10.77 -2.07
CA PRO A 80 -2.20 10.55 -3.28
C PRO A 80 -3.51 11.32 -3.19
N VAL A 81 -3.78 12.16 -4.20
CA VAL A 81 -5.09 12.81 -4.35
C VAL A 81 -6.04 11.77 -4.94
N LEU A 82 -6.92 11.23 -4.12
CA LEU A 82 -7.96 10.33 -4.59
C LEU A 82 -9.05 11.14 -5.32
N PRO A 83 -9.63 10.62 -6.42
CA PRO A 83 -10.80 11.24 -7.04
C PRO A 83 -11.93 11.43 -6.01
N HIS A 84 -12.71 12.49 -6.16
CA HIS A 84 -13.78 12.87 -5.25
C HIS A 84 -14.64 11.67 -4.82
N GLY A 85 -14.74 11.42 -3.52
CA GLY A 85 -15.63 10.41 -2.93
C GLY A 85 -14.99 9.08 -2.51
N VAL A 86 -13.71 8.82 -2.78
CA VAL A 86 -13.02 7.64 -2.25
C VAL A 86 -12.40 7.98 -0.89
N SER A 87 -13.14 7.67 0.18
CA SER A 87 -12.60 7.77 1.54
C SER A 87 -11.43 6.81 1.71
N LEU A 88 -10.29 7.30 2.23
CA LEU A 88 -9.28 6.43 2.81
C LEU A 88 -9.96 5.46 3.78
N LEU A 89 -9.48 4.22 3.80
CA LEU A 89 -9.95 3.13 4.67
C LEU A 89 -10.32 3.65 6.08
N PRO A 90 -11.37 3.10 6.72
CA PRO A 90 -11.80 3.53 8.06
C PRO A 90 -10.70 3.43 9.14
N THR A 91 -9.56 2.81 8.83
CA THR A 91 -8.38 2.64 9.67
C THR A 91 -7.32 3.73 9.53
N SER A 92 -7.51 4.74 8.67
CA SER A 92 -6.59 5.88 8.59
C SER A 92 -6.60 6.66 9.93
N PRO A 93 -5.42 7.00 10.49
CA PRO A 93 -5.33 7.79 11.71
C PRO A 93 -6.12 9.11 11.60
N PRO A 94 -6.73 9.62 12.69
CA PRO A 94 -7.52 10.85 12.67
C PRO A 94 -6.79 12.06 12.08
N TRP A 95 -5.47 12.15 12.28
CA TRP A 95 -4.64 13.23 11.71
C TRP A 95 -4.58 13.18 10.16
N MET A 96 -4.70 11.99 9.56
CA MET A 96 -4.66 11.79 8.12
C MET A 96 -5.97 12.23 7.45
N ARG A 97 -7.10 12.24 8.19
CA ARG A 97 -8.39 12.78 7.73
C ARG A 97 -8.44 14.30 7.75
N LEU A 98 -7.68 14.94 8.64
CA LEU A 98 -7.48 16.41 8.68
C LEU A 98 -6.60 16.91 7.53
N CYS A 99 -5.74 16.06 6.95
CA CYS A 99 -4.87 16.43 5.82
C CYS A 99 -5.62 16.80 4.52
N SER A 100 -6.89 16.41 4.41
CA SER A 100 -7.66 16.49 3.15
C SER A 100 -8.22 17.88 2.83
N LEU A 101 -8.21 18.85 3.76
CA LEU A 101 -9.19 19.94 3.66
C LEU A 101 -8.69 21.35 3.29
N THR A 102 -7.50 21.83 3.63
CA THR A 102 -7.17 23.23 3.22
C THR A 102 -5.71 23.65 3.17
N ASN A 103 -4.77 23.01 3.89
CA ASN A 103 -3.39 23.51 3.96
C ASN A 103 -2.39 22.40 3.63
N ALA A 104 -1.61 22.58 2.56
CA ALA A 104 -0.53 21.68 2.14
C ALA A 104 0.73 21.73 3.03
N THR A 105 0.64 22.38 4.19
CA THR A 105 1.78 22.72 5.06
C THR A 105 1.46 22.37 6.51
N TRP A 106 2.36 21.64 7.17
CA TRP A 106 2.30 21.37 8.60
C TRP A 106 3.68 21.55 9.24
N SER A 107 3.68 22.10 10.45
CA SER A 107 4.88 22.32 11.25
C SER A 107 4.59 22.02 12.72
N CYS A 108 5.48 21.29 13.35
CA CYS A 108 5.57 21.13 14.80
C CYS A 108 7.03 21.26 15.25
N ASP A 109 7.26 21.31 16.57
CA ASP A 109 8.61 21.49 17.13
C ASP A 109 9.62 20.40 16.69
N ALA A 110 9.12 19.23 16.29
CA ALA A 110 9.96 18.11 15.87
C ALA A 110 10.18 18.02 14.35
N ILE A 111 9.16 18.33 13.53
CA ILE A 111 9.22 18.20 12.08
C ILE A 111 8.39 19.28 11.39
N SER A 112 8.82 19.71 10.21
CA SER A 112 7.96 20.40 9.24
C SER A 112 7.86 19.56 7.98
N PHE A 113 6.65 19.43 7.43
CA PHE A 113 6.42 18.71 6.18
C PHE A 113 5.33 19.39 5.36
N PHE A 114 5.42 19.16 4.05
CA PHE A 114 4.46 19.64 3.07
C PHE A 114 3.88 18.44 2.34
N ALA A 115 2.60 18.51 1.99
CA ALA A 115 1.95 17.53 1.13
C ALA A 115 1.80 18.14 -0.25
N ILE A 116 2.49 17.54 -1.22
CA ILE A 116 2.32 17.91 -2.63
C ILE A 116 1.19 17.03 -3.18
N PRO A 117 0.19 17.63 -3.87
CA PRO A 117 -0.79 16.86 -4.62
C PRO A 117 -0.09 15.87 -5.54
N TYR A 118 -0.22 14.58 -5.25
CA TYR A 118 0.31 13.54 -6.11
C TYR A 118 -0.79 12.94 -6.94
N LYS A 119 -0.66 13.11 -8.25
CA LYS A 119 -1.41 12.35 -9.24
C LYS A 119 -0.53 11.18 -9.68
N PRO A 120 -0.66 9.98 -9.08
CA PRO A 120 0.12 8.84 -9.51
C PRO A 120 -0.16 8.53 -10.98
N ASP A 121 0.89 8.18 -11.72
CA ASP A 121 0.71 7.53 -13.00
C ASP A 121 -0.06 6.22 -12.80
N ILE A 122 -0.95 5.92 -13.74
CA ILE A 122 -1.66 4.66 -13.70
C ILE A 122 -0.69 3.55 -14.05
N SER A 123 -0.58 2.59 -13.13
CA SER A 123 0.26 1.41 -13.33
C SER A 123 -0.16 0.67 -14.59
N THR A 124 0.81 0.22 -15.38
CA THR A 124 0.55 -0.70 -16.48
C THR A 124 0.26 -2.12 -15.97
N PHE A 125 0.55 -2.42 -14.71
CA PHE A 125 0.35 -3.75 -14.13
C PHE A 125 -1.14 -4.08 -13.96
N VAL A 126 -1.59 -5.11 -14.66
CA VAL A 126 -2.98 -5.58 -14.63
C VAL A 126 -3.16 -6.62 -13.51
N GLY A 127 -2.32 -7.64 -13.50
CA GLY A 127 -2.38 -8.73 -12.52
C GLY A 127 -1.32 -9.81 -12.76
N THR A 128 -1.31 -10.82 -11.89
CA THR A 128 -0.37 -11.95 -12.00
C THR A 128 -1.14 -13.23 -12.28
N VAL A 129 -0.90 -13.88 -13.42
CA VAL A 129 -1.47 -15.19 -13.77
C VAL A 129 -0.56 -16.28 -13.23
N MET A 130 -1.14 -17.29 -12.58
CA MET A 130 -0.42 -18.47 -12.10
C MET A 130 -1.02 -19.73 -12.70
N ASN A 131 -0.31 -20.85 -12.55
CA ASN A 131 -0.75 -22.19 -12.96
C ASN A 131 -0.97 -22.33 -14.47
N LEU A 132 -0.22 -21.58 -15.29
CA LEU A 132 -0.09 -21.81 -16.72
C LEU A 132 0.83 -23.01 -16.97
N ILE A 133 0.34 -24.22 -16.68
CA ILE A 133 1.08 -25.47 -16.84
C ILE A 133 1.44 -25.67 -18.32
N GLY A 134 2.71 -25.97 -18.57
CA GLY A 134 3.23 -26.18 -19.92
C GLY A 134 3.95 -24.99 -20.53
N TYR A 135 3.88 -23.81 -19.88
CA TYR A 135 4.57 -22.62 -20.32
C TYR A 135 5.85 -22.37 -19.52
N ASP A 136 6.91 -22.01 -20.22
CA ASP A 136 8.17 -21.59 -19.65
C ASP A 136 8.53 -20.12 -19.88
N SER A 137 9.63 -19.66 -19.27
CA SER A 137 10.02 -18.25 -19.33
C SER A 137 10.34 -17.77 -20.75
N SER A 138 10.59 -18.68 -21.68
CA SER A 138 10.79 -18.37 -23.10
C SER A 138 9.46 -18.23 -23.87
N ASP A 139 8.36 -18.79 -23.36
CA ASP A 139 7.02 -18.75 -23.98
C ASP A 139 6.27 -17.42 -23.76
N ARG A 140 7.01 -16.32 -23.65
CA ARG A 140 6.44 -14.99 -23.38
C ARG A 140 5.44 -14.57 -24.44
N THR A 141 5.71 -14.86 -25.71
CA THR A 141 4.86 -14.45 -26.83
C THR A 141 3.56 -15.23 -26.82
N GLU A 142 3.63 -16.53 -26.54
CA GLU A 142 2.52 -17.47 -26.47
C GLU A 142 1.60 -17.13 -25.30
N VAL A 143 2.16 -16.82 -24.13
CA VAL A 143 1.36 -16.38 -22.97
C VAL A 143 0.74 -15.01 -23.22
N THR A 144 1.46 -14.08 -23.86
CA THR A 144 0.90 -12.79 -24.26
C THR A 144 -0.32 -12.98 -25.17
N LYS A 145 -0.18 -13.80 -26.21
CA LYS A 145 -1.26 -14.11 -27.14
C LYS A 145 -2.44 -14.81 -26.45
N LEU A 146 -2.17 -15.77 -25.55
CA LEU A 146 -3.20 -16.43 -24.75
C LEU A 146 -4.05 -15.41 -23.96
N VAL A 147 -3.40 -14.42 -23.35
CA VAL A 147 -4.10 -13.39 -22.58
C VAL A 147 -4.88 -12.45 -23.51
N GLN A 148 -4.30 -12.07 -24.65
CA GLN A 148 -4.97 -11.24 -25.67
C GLN A 148 -6.21 -11.93 -26.22
N ASP A 149 -6.09 -13.18 -26.67
CA ASP A 149 -7.18 -13.99 -27.18
C ASP A 149 -8.29 -14.10 -26.13
N LYS A 150 -7.92 -14.31 -24.85
CA LYS A 150 -8.90 -14.39 -23.75
C LYS A 150 -9.66 -13.08 -23.52
N LEU A 151 -9.02 -11.93 -23.70
CA LEU A 151 -9.68 -10.62 -23.58
C LEU A 151 -10.39 -10.19 -24.87
N CYS A 152 -10.12 -10.85 -25.99
CA CYS A 152 -10.90 -10.74 -27.21
C CYS A 152 -12.25 -11.46 -27.11
N GLU A 153 -12.33 -12.54 -26.34
CA GLU A 153 -13.58 -13.25 -26.06
C GLU A 153 -14.57 -12.40 -25.24
N PRO A 154 -15.90 -12.58 -25.44
CA PRO A 154 -16.90 -12.01 -24.54
C PRO A 154 -16.70 -12.51 -23.10
N GLY A 155 -16.50 -11.58 -22.17
CA GLY A 155 -16.28 -11.89 -20.76
C GLY A 155 -16.24 -10.64 -19.90
N PRO A 156 -16.19 -10.76 -18.55
CA PRO A 156 -16.34 -9.62 -17.64
C PRO A 156 -15.34 -8.49 -17.88
N ALA A 157 -14.08 -8.83 -18.16
CA ALA A 157 -13.04 -7.83 -18.45
C ALA A 157 -13.30 -7.08 -19.76
N ARG A 158 -13.67 -7.79 -20.84
CA ARG A 158 -14.00 -7.17 -22.13
C ARG A 158 -15.27 -6.34 -22.05
N SER A 159 -16.32 -6.89 -21.44
CA SER A 159 -17.60 -6.18 -21.24
C SER A 159 -17.38 -4.88 -20.48
N LEU A 160 -16.60 -4.90 -19.39
CA LEU A 160 -16.28 -3.68 -18.66
C LEU A 160 -15.51 -2.66 -19.51
N LEU A 161 -14.55 -3.09 -20.35
CA LEU A 161 -13.86 -2.17 -21.27
C LEU A 161 -14.83 -1.51 -22.26
N MET A 162 -15.77 -2.29 -22.81
CA MET A 162 -16.80 -1.77 -23.72
C MET A 162 -17.78 -0.83 -23.01
N ASP A 163 -18.17 -1.14 -21.78
CA ASP A 163 -19.09 -0.33 -20.98
C ASP A 163 -18.46 1.01 -20.57
N LEU A 164 -17.16 1.00 -20.24
CA LEU A 164 -16.42 2.21 -19.88
C LEU A 164 -16.01 3.06 -21.09
N ALA A 165 -16.01 2.48 -22.30
CA ALA A 165 -15.63 3.14 -23.54
C ALA A 165 -16.64 2.87 -24.68
N PRO A 166 -17.93 3.23 -24.52
CA PRO A 166 -18.96 2.89 -25.48
C PRO A 166 -18.67 3.48 -26.86
N GLY A 167 -18.65 2.63 -27.89
CA GLY A 167 -18.34 3.02 -29.27
C GLY A 167 -16.86 3.26 -29.57
N ASN A 168 -15.96 3.06 -28.59
CA ASN A 168 -14.52 3.23 -28.77
C ASN A 168 -13.79 1.87 -28.88
N ASP A 169 -14.22 1.07 -29.85
CA ASP A 169 -13.61 -0.21 -30.20
C ASP A 169 -12.09 -0.11 -30.47
N PRO A 170 -11.57 0.97 -31.11
CA PRO A 170 -10.13 1.15 -31.28
C PRO A 170 -9.35 1.26 -29.96
N LEU A 171 -9.90 1.93 -28.94
CA LEU A 171 -9.25 2.02 -27.63
C LEU A 171 -9.17 0.64 -26.97
N VAL A 172 -10.29 -0.09 -26.94
CA VAL A 172 -10.34 -1.44 -26.36
C VAL A 172 -9.34 -2.37 -27.06
N ARG A 173 -9.30 -2.33 -28.39
CA ARG A 173 -8.33 -3.08 -29.18
C ARG A 173 -6.90 -2.67 -28.88
N SER A 174 -6.59 -1.38 -28.84
CA SER A 174 -5.24 -0.89 -28.53
C SER A 174 -4.77 -1.30 -27.13
N THR A 175 -5.66 -1.31 -26.13
CA THR A 175 -5.37 -1.80 -24.78
C THR A 175 -5.05 -3.29 -24.79
N ILE A 176 -5.82 -4.11 -25.50
CA ILE A 176 -5.56 -5.55 -25.63
C ILE A 176 -4.25 -5.80 -26.40
N ASP A 177 -4.04 -5.09 -27.51
CA ASP A 177 -2.84 -5.21 -28.34
C ASP A 177 -1.57 -4.78 -27.59
N SER A 178 -1.69 -3.90 -26.58
CA SER A 178 -0.58 -3.46 -25.72
C SER A 178 -0.17 -4.45 -24.61
N ILE A 179 -0.84 -5.59 -24.50
CA ILE A 179 -0.57 -6.56 -23.44
C ILE A 179 0.84 -7.13 -23.57
N GLU A 180 1.52 -7.23 -22.44
CA GLU A 180 2.82 -7.85 -22.30
C GLU A 180 2.83 -8.80 -21.10
N ALA A 181 3.17 -10.06 -21.32
CA ALA A 181 3.42 -11.03 -20.25
C ALA A 181 4.91 -11.05 -19.87
N CYS A 182 5.23 -10.87 -18.59
CA CYS A 182 6.59 -11.01 -18.07
C CYS A 182 6.66 -12.21 -17.11
N PRO A 183 7.57 -13.17 -17.32
CA PRO A 183 7.71 -14.31 -16.44
C PRO A 183 8.23 -13.87 -15.07
N LEU A 184 7.74 -14.53 -14.03
CA LEU A 184 8.12 -14.30 -12.65
C LEU A 184 8.37 -15.66 -11.97
N GLU A 185 9.61 -15.85 -11.52
CA GLU A 185 10.01 -17.08 -10.84
C GLU A 185 9.73 -16.98 -9.34
N LEU A 186 8.87 -17.85 -8.84
CA LEU A 186 8.42 -17.92 -7.45
C LEU A 186 8.79 -19.28 -6.83
N LEU A 187 8.90 -19.35 -5.51
CA LEU A 187 8.98 -20.61 -4.78
C LEU A 187 7.61 -20.84 -4.17
N GLY A 188 7.01 -21.97 -4.49
CA GLY A 188 5.86 -22.47 -3.74
C GLY A 188 6.26 -22.97 -2.36
N VAL A 189 5.26 -23.51 -1.68
CA VAL A 189 5.44 -24.22 -0.41
C VAL A 189 6.40 -25.40 -0.63
N GLY A 190 7.35 -25.59 0.28
CA GLY A 190 8.36 -26.65 0.16
C GLY A 190 9.52 -26.32 -0.79
N GLY A 191 9.63 -25.07 -1.25
CA GLY A 191 10.73 -24.66 -2.13
C GLY A 191 10.59 -25.14 -3.57
N VAL A 192 9.41 -25.66 -3.95
CA VAL A 192 9.12 -26.08 -5.32
C VAL A 192 9.04 -24.85 -6.21
N PRO A 193 9.86 -24.74 -7.28
CA PRO A 193 9.74 -23.64 -8.24
C PRO A 193 8.33 -23.56 -8.82
N GLN A 194 7.77 -22.36 -8.82
CA GLN A 194 6.48 -22.06 -9.39
C GLN A 194 6.64 -20.86 -10.32
N ARG A 195 6.11 -20.99 -11.54
CA ARG A 195 6.10 -19.89 -12.50
C ARG A 195 4.80 -19.11 -12.39
N ALA A 196 4.95 -17.80 -12.35
CA ALA A 196 3.87 -16.84 -12.50
C ALA A 196 4.18 -15.88 -13.65
N TRP A 197 3.16 -15.17 -14.10
CA TRP A 197 3.26 -14.24 -15.22
C TRP A 197 2.63 -12.93 -14.81
N ASN A 198 3.44 -11.88 -14.69
CA ASN A 198 2.91 -10.53 -14.55
C ASN A 198 2.41 -10.06 -15.89
N ILE A 199 1.20 -9.55 -15.91
CA ILE A 199 0.54 -9.03 -17.09
C ILE A 199 0.55 -7.52 -16.99
N TYR A 200 1.13 -6.88 -18.00
CA TYR A 200 1.13 -5.44 -18.17
C TYR A 200 0.32 -5.06 -19.41
N ALA A 201 -0.25 -3.87 -19.41
CA ALA A 201 -0.91 -3.29 -20.56
C ALA A 201 -1.02 -1.77 -20.38
N THR A 202 -1.09 -1.04 -21.49
CA THR A 202 -1.40 0.38 -21.47
C THR A 202 -2.81 0.56 -20.89
N PRO A 203 -2.98 1.34 -19.80
CA PRO A 203 -4.27 1.51 -19.19
C PRO A 203 -5.24 2.19 -20.18
N PRO A 204 -6.47 1.66 -20.34
CA PRO A 204 -7.47 2.23 -21.25
C PRO A 204 -7.95 3.62 -20.82
N PHE A 205 -7.81 3.94 -19.53
CA PHE A 205 -8.32 5.17 -18.93
C PHE A 205 -7.23 5.84 -18.10
N SER A 206 -7.26 7.17 -18.06
CA SER A 206 -6.44 7.99 -17.16
C SER A 206 -7.03 8.12 -15.75
N ASP A 207 -8.16 7.46 -15.48
CA ASP A 207 -8.83 7.44 -14.19
C ASP A 207 -8.48 6.16 -13.40
N LEU A 208 -8.01 6.35 -12.17
CA LEU A 208 -7.53 5.27 -11.31
C LEU A 208 -8.67 4.33 -10.85
N THR A 209 -9.88 4.86 -10.65
CA THR A 209 -11.06 4.06 -10.27
C THR A 209 -11.45 3.10 -11.40
N TYR A 210 -11.45 3.56 -12.66
CA TYR A 210 -11.70 2.69 -13.80
C TYR A 210 -10.61 1.66 -14.01
N HIS A 211 -9.35 2.04 -13.81
CA HIS A 211 -8.24 1.09 -13.86
C HIS A 211 -8.37 -0.01 -12.80
N TYR A 212 -8.75 0.31 -11.56
CA TYR A 212 -8.98 -0.71 -10.53
C TYR A 212 -10.14 -1.65 -10.86
N ARG A 213 -11.25 -1.13 -11.39
CA ARG A 213 -12.37 -1.96 -11.85
C ARG A 213 -11.93 -2.91 -12.97
N TRP A 214 -11.12 -2.42 -13.90
CA TRP A 214 -10.58 -3.24 -14.98
C TRP A 214 -9.69 -4.36 -14.45
N ARG A 215 -8.78 -4.07 -13.50
CA ARG A 215 -7.95 -5.08 -12.83
C ARG A 215 -8.76 -6.10 -12.05
N GLU A 216 -9.82 -5.66 -11.38
CA GLU A 216 -10.75 -6.55 -10.68
C GLU A 216 -11.48 -7.47 -11.67
N ALA A 217 -11.98 -6.95 -12.78
CA ALA A 217 -12.62 -7.75 -13.82
C ALA A 217 -11.62 -8.74 -14.45
N PHE A 218 -10.40 -8.30 -14.72
CA PHE A 218 -9.30 -9.17 -15.17
C PHE A 218 -9.00 -10.27 -14.15
N SER A 219 -9.05 -9.98 -12.85
CA SER A 219 -8.77 -10.96 -11.80
C SER A 219 -9.75 -12.13 -11.73
N ASN A 220 -10.91 -11.99 -12.39
CA ASN A 220 -11.91 -13.05 -12.52
C ASN A 220 -11.75 -13.88 -13.81
N CYS A 221 -10.75 -13.57 -14.65
CA CYS A 221 -10.44 -14.35 -15.84
C CYS A 221 -9.76 -15.68 -15.48
N THR A 222 -10.08 -16.71 -16.25
CA THR A 222 -9.40 -18.01 -16.25
C THR A 222 -8.80 -18.27 -17.63
N PHE A 223 -7.66 -18.95 -17.64
CA PHE A 223 -6.89 -19.20 -18.86
C PHE A 223 -6.74 -20.71 -19.05
N PRO A 224 -7.30 -21.31 -20.10
CA PRO A 224 -7.09 -22.72 -20.37
C PRO A 224 -5.60 -22.99 -20.67
N THR A 225 -5.10 -24.14 -20.24
CA THR A 225 -3.72 -24.58 -20.55
C THR A 225 -3.72 -25.82 -21.43
N ALA A 226 -2.59 -26.08 -22.11
CA ALA A 226 -2.45 -27.21 -23.02
C ALA A 226 -2.72 -28.59 -22.38
N PHE A 227 -2.58 -28.70 -21.05
CA PHE A 227 -2.72 -29.95 -20.30
C PHE A 227 -4.06 -30.06 -19.54
N ASN A 228 -5.13 -29.47 -20.08
CA ASN A 228 -6.45 -29.37 -19.42
C ASN A 228 -6.40 -28.71 -18.02
N GLY A 229 -5.33 -27.94 -17.76
CA GLY A 229 -5.23 -27.12 -16.56
C GLY A 229 -5.96 -25.80 -16.74
N THR A 230 -6.03 -25.03 -15.66
CA THR A 230 -6.61 -23.69 -15.68
C THR A 230 -5.68 -22.73 -14.95
N GLY A 231 -5.10 -21.82 -15.71
CA GLY A 231 -4.43 -20.64 -15.20
C GLY A 231 -5.44 -19.71 -14.55
N THR A 232 -5.05 -19.12 -13.42
CA THR A 232 -5.91 -18.23 -12.64
C THR A 232 -5.15 -16.96 -12.30
N VAL A 233 -5.84 -15.83 -12.29
CA VAL A 233 -5.25 -14.59 -11.80
C VAL A 233 -5.22 -14.61 -10.29
N ARG A 234 -4.04 -14.34 -9.73
CA ARG A 234 -3.89 -14.21 -8.29
C ARG A 234 -4.55 -12.93 -7.80
N ARG A 235 -5.35 -13.05 -6.73
CA ARG A 235 -5.95 -11.88 -6.07
C ARG A 235 -4.90 -10.98 -5.45
N LEU A 236 -4.97 -9.69 -5.80
CA LEU A 236 -3.96 -8.66 -5.50
C LEU A 236 -3.70 -8.44 -4.00
N ALA A 237 -4.71 -8.64 -3.14
CA ALA A 237 -4.62 -8.37 -1.71
C ALA A 237 -3.49 -9.13 -0.97
N ARG A 238 -2.97 -10.21 -1.58
CA ARG A 238 -1.93 -11.07 -0.99
C ARG A 238 -0.65 -11.15 -1.82
N PHE A 239 -0.50 -10.24 -2.79
CA PHE A 239 0.67 -10.16 -3.67
C PHE A 239 1.26 -8.75 -3.70
N SER A 240 1.40 -8.14 -2.52
CA SER A 240 2.07 -6.85 -2.37
C SER A 240 3.42 -7.03 -1.68
N CYS A 241 4.47 -6.42 -2.23
CA CYS A 241 5.78 -6.31 -1.60
C CYS A 241 5.66 -5.62 -0.23
N LEU A 242 6.17 -6.25 0.82
CA LEU A 242 6.14 -5.66 2.16
C LEU A 242 7.07 -4.44 2.31
N GLY A 243 8.12 -4.37 1.48
CA GLY A 243 9.09 -3.29 1.46
C GLY A 243 8.56 -2.05 0.75
N CYS A 244 8.48 -2.08 -0.58
CA CYS A 244 8.09 -0.93 -1.40
C CYS A 244 6.56 -0.79 -1.58
N LYS A 245 5.75 -1.74 -1.09
CA LYS A 245 4.28 -1.78 -1.27
C LYS A 245 3.81 -1.95 -2.72
N SER A 246 4.72 -2.24 -3.64
CA SER A 246 4.35 -2.56 -5.02
C SER A 246 3.50 -3.84 -5.09
N VAL A 247 2.66 -3.92 -6.12
CA VAL A 247 1.73 -5.04 -6.37
C VAL A 247 2.18 -5.96 -7.51
N ASP A 248 3.27 -5.60 -8.18
CA ASP A 248 3.85 -6.33 -9.31
C ASP A 248 4.85 -7.40 -8.88
N HIS A 249 5.42 -7.33 -7.67
CA HIS A 249 6.39 -8.31 -7.20
C HIS A 249 6.22 -8.64 -5.72
N PRO A 250 6.60 -9.88 -5.32
CA PRO A 250 6.69 -10.25 -3.91
C PRO A 250 7.93 -9.63 -3.25
N SER A 251 7.94 -9.57 -1.92
CA SER A 251 9.02 -8.95 -1.14
C SER A 251 10.42 -9.48 -1.47
N GLY A 252 10.55 -10.78 -1.78
CA GLY A 252 11.85 -11.38 -2.12
C GLY A 252 12.44 -10.94 -3.45
N LEU A 253 11.63 -10.31 -4.32
CA LEU A 253 12.04 -9.77 -5.62
C LEU A 253 12.00 -8.23 -5.64
N CYS A 254 11.98 -7.60 -4.47
CA CYS A 254 11.95 -6.15 -4.36
C CYS A 254 13.27 -5.54 -4.83
N PRO A 255 13.26 -4.61 -5.81
CA PRO A 255 14.49 -3.99 -6.30
C PRO A 255 15.13 -3.03 -5.29
N TYR A 256 14.38 -2.56 -4.28
CA TYR A 256 14.87 -1.52 -3.37
C TYR A 256 16.03 -1.99 -2.50
N SER A 257 16.07 -3.28 -2.13
CA SER A 257 17.21 -3.83 -1.38
C SER A 257 18.51 -3.82 -2.17
N SER A 258 18.44 -3.72 -3.50
CA SER A 258 19.59 -3.66 -4.40
C SER A 258 20.06 -2.23 -4.70
N ILE A 259 19.29 -1.21 -4.30
CA ILE A 259 19.68 0.20 -4.51
C ILE A 259 20.84 0.53 -3.57
N GLN A 260 21.95 0.99 -4.14
CA GLN A 260 23.11 1.41 -3.36
C GLN A 260 22.74 2.52 -2.37
N GLY A 261 23.13 2.35 -1.10
CA GLY A 261 22.81 3.32 -0.04
C GLY A 261 21.40 3.21 0.55
N TRP A 262 20.61 2.19 0.15
CA TRP A 262 19.32 1.91 0.77
C TRP A 262 19.49 1.60 2.27
N LYS A 263 18.88 2.44 3.12
CA LYS A 263 18.92 2.30 4.60
C LYS A 263 17.69 1.60 5.18
N GLY A 264 16.76 1.17 4.33
CA GLY A 264 15.59 0.42 4.81
C GLY A 264 16.01 -0.92 5.40
N THR A 265 15.16 -1.49 6.25
CA THR A 265 15.39 -2.83 6.80
C THR A 265 15.69 -3.77 5.63
N PRO A 266 16.84 -4.46 5.62
CA PRO A 266 17.11 -5.47 4.62
C PRO A 266 15.91 -6.42 4.62
N LEU A 267 15.19 -6.47 3.51
CA LEU A 267 14.18 -7.51 3.36
C LEU A 267 14.95 -8.81 3.52
N ALA A 268 14.46 -9.70 4.39
CA ALA A 268 15.13 -10.96 4.69
C ALA A 268 15.60 -11.55 3.35
N ALA A 269 16.93 -11.64 3.19
CA ALA A 269 17.52 -11.98 1.90
C ALA A 269 16.82 -13.24 1.40
N PRO A 270 16.35 -13.28 0.14
CA PRO A 270 15.85 -14.53 -0.41
C PRO A 270 16.95 -15.57 -0.16
N SER A 271 16.57 -16.67 0.51
CA SER A 271 17.51 -17.70 0.97
C SER A 271 18.21 -18.31 -0.25
N ARG A 272 19.30 -17.67 -0.72
CA ARG A 272 20.25 -18.01 -1.79
C ARG A 272 19.74 -18.59 -3.12
N ALA A 273 18.44 -18.80 -3.28
CA ALA A 273 17.74 -19.07 -4.51
C ALA A 273 16.91 -17.82 -4.82
N THR A 274 16.98 -17.37 -6.06
CA THR A 274 16.52 -16.10 -6.65
C THR A 274 14.99 -15.92 -6.62
N THR A 275 14.31 -16.39 -5.58
CA THR A 275 12.95 -16.88 -5.76
C THR A 275 12.13 -16.68 -4.49
N ALA A 276 11.03 -15.93 -4.59
CA ALA A 276 10.23 -15.54 -3.43
C ALA A 276 9.24 -16.64 -3.02
N VAL A 277 9.22 -17.00 -1.73
CA VAL A 277 8.27 -17.99 -1.20
C VAL A 277 6.86 -17.40 -1.16
N VAL A 278 5.92 -18.11 -1.78
CA VAL A 278 4.50 -17.76 -1.86
C VAL A 278 3.67 -18.87 -1.25
N ASN A 279 2.74 -18.52 -0.36
CA ASN A 279 1.70 -19.45 0.10
C ASN A 279 0.53 -19.43 -0.90
N ILE A 280 0.26 -20.57 -1.54
CA ILE A 280 -0.64 -20.72 -2.70
C ILE A 280 -2.07 -21.13 -2.28
N ASN A 281 -2.26 -21.57 -1.03
CA ASN A 281 -3.51 -22.20 -0.57
C ASN A 281 -4.71 -21.24 -0.42
N ASP A 282 -4.63 -20.04 -0.97
CA ASP A 282 -5.58 -18.95 -0.78
C ASP A 282 -6.44 -18.66 -2.03
N ALA A 283 -6.39 -19.51 -3.05
CA ALA A 283 -7.09 -19.31 -4.33
C ALA A 283 -8.62 -19.54 -4.28
N THR A 284 -9.21 -20.00 -3.16
CA THR A 284 -10.63 -20.41 -3.14
C THR A 284 -11.47 -19.96 -1.94
N THR A 285 -10.98 -19.15 -1.01
CA THR A 285 -11.80 -18.72 0.14
C THR A 285 -12.42 -17.33 -0.06
N SER A 286 -13.75 -17.32 -0.11
CA SER A 286 -14.65 -16.18 -0.18
C SER A 286 -14.34 -15.10 0.88
N PHE A 287 -14.56 -13.84 0.50
CA PHE A 287 -14.29 -12.61 1.26
C PHE A 287 -15.09 -12.40 2.57
N ASN A 288 -15.68 -13.44 3.18
CA ASN A 288 -16.52 -13.29 4.38
C ASN A 288 -15.92 -13.83 5.69
N SER A 289 -14.63 -14.18 5.72
CA SER A 289 -13.99 -14.72 6.93
C SER A 289 -12.78 -13.90 7.34
N LEU A 290 -13.01 -12.82 8.11
CA LEU A 290 -11.95 -12.22 8.93
C LEU A 290 -11.36 -13.31 9.85
N PRO A 291 -10.03 -13.38 10.02
CA PRO A 291 -9.42 -14.35 10.93
C PRO A 291 -9.73 -13.95 12.37
N ARG A 292 -10.76 -14.58 12.93
CA ARG A 292 -11.09 -14.53 14.36
C ARG A 292 -9.91 -15.17 15.10
N GLY A 293 -9.18 -14.36 15.86
CA GLY A 293 -8.01 -14.80 16.62
C GLY A 293 -8.32 -16.07 17.41
N THR A 294 -7.57 -17.14 17.15
CA THR A 294 -7.63 -18.35 17.94
C THR A 294 -6.91 -18.11 19.25
N SER A 295 -7.72 -17.70 20.23
CA SER A 295 -7.43 -17.76 21.64
C SER A 295 -6.88 -19.14 22.03
N ARG A 296 -5.71 -19.09 22.67
CA ARG A 296 -5.16 -20.04 23.65
C ARG A 296 -6.18 -21.07 24.18
N GLY A 297 -6.12 -22.29 23.67
CA GLY A 297 -6.71 -23.47 24.29
C GLY A 297 -5.61 -24.33 24.92
N ARG A 298 -5.40 -24.18 26.22
CA ARG A 298 -4.55 -25.07 27.04
C ARG A 298 -5.22 -26.45 27.10
N GLY A 299 -4.65 -27.44 26.41
CA GLY A 299 -4.98 -28.85 26.60
C GLY A 299 -4.20 -29.45 27.76
N HIS A 300 -4.75 -29.33 28.98
CA HIS A 300 -4.41 -30.22 30.10
C HIS A 300 -5.31 -31.46 30.04
N GLY A 301 -4.75 -32.66 30.27
CA GLY A 301 -5.54 -33.83 30.62
C GLY A 301 -5.09 -35.16 30.00
N ARG A 302 -3.84 -35.60 30.25
CA ARG A 302 -3.48 -37.02 30.12
C ARG A 302 -4.08 -37.78 31.30
N GLY A 303 -5.22 -38.43 31.07
CA GLY A 303 -5.77 -39.47 31.94
C GLY A 303 -5.67 -40.84 31.26
N GLY A 304 -5.40 -41.87 32.07
CA GLY A 304 -5.41 -43.30 31.69
C GLY A 304 -4.11 -43.99 32.07
N ARG A 305 -3.96 -44.61 33.27
CA ARG A 305 -4.41 -45.97 33.64
C ARG A 305 -4.12 -46.97 32.50
N GLY A 306 -3.37 -48.05 32.64
CA GLY A 306 -2.74 -48.71 33.77
C GLY A 306 -2.30 -50.08 33.25
N SER A 307 -1.13 -50.56 33.64
CA SER A 307 -0.69 -51.92 33.31
C SER A 307 -0.11 -52.56 34.55
N ARG A 308 -0.85 -53.55 35.06
CA ARG A 308 -0.46 -54.48 36.11
C ARG A 308 0.22 -55.67 35.41
N PRO A 309 1.41 -56.13 35.81
CA PRO A 309 2.00 -57.32 35.23
C PRO A 309 1.45 -58.59 35.88
N PRO A 310 1.32 -59.70 35.13
CA PRO A 310 1.17 -61.03 35.71
C PRO A 310 2.54 -61.70 35.96
N THR A 311 2.56 -62.43 37.09
CA THR A 311 3.47 -63.51 37.52
C THR A 311 4.95 -63.22 37.67
#